data_AF-A0A7C2K298-F1
#
_entry.id   AF-A0A7C2K298-F1
#
_cell.length_a   1.000
_cell.length_b   1.000
_cell.length_c   1.000
_cell.angle_alpha   90.00
_cell.angle_beta   90.00
_cell.angle_gamma   90.00
#
_symmetry.space_group_name_H-M   'P 1'
#
loop_
_entity.id
_entity.type
_entity.pdbx_description
1 polymer ?
#
loop_
_entity_poly.entity_id
_entity_poly.type
_entity_poly.pdbx_seq_one_letter_code
_entity_poly.pdbx_strand_id
1 'polypeptide(L)' 'MSLDEARIDDVVVVKKIAAGHRALRRLASLGINIGDRIRVLHFGPFKGAILVEDLDSGVKVALGRGLAKKIIVEYAQYN' A
#
# COMPACT_ATOMS: atom_id res chain seq x y z
N MET A 1 -3.06 3.73 -10.49
CA MET A 1 -1.95 2.76 -10.71
C MET A 1 -2.01 1.67 -9.65
N SER A 2 -1.30 0.55 -9.79
CA SER A 2 -1.13 -0.39 -8.66
C SER A 2 -0.04 0.08 -7.71
N LEU A 3 -0.12 -0.33 -6.44
CA LEU A 3 0.86 0.07 -5.42
C LEU A 3 2.30 -0.36 -5.77
N ASP A 4 2.48 -1.45 -6.52
CA ASP A 4 3.83 -1.89 -6.93
C ASP A 4 4.47 -1.09 -8.07
N GLU A 5 3.73 -0.14 -8.64
CA GLU A 5 4.22 0.83 -9.64
C GLU A 5 4.65 2.16 -9.00
N ALA A 6 4.26 2.42 -7.75
CA ALA A 6 4.71 3.58 -6.99
C ALA A 6 6.23 3.53 -6.76
N ARG A 7 6.83 4.68 -6.51
CA ARG A 7 8.26 4.86 -6.21
C ARG A 7 8.45 5.10 -4.71
N ILE A 8 9.70 4.96 -4.27
CA ILE A 8 10.08 5.37 -2.91
C ILE A 8 9.73 6.84 -2.72
N ASP A 9 9.25 7.16 -1.52
CA ASP A 9 8.76 8.48 -1.08
C ASP A 9 7.44 8.95 -1.68
N ASP A 10 6.86 8.22 -2.64
CA ASP A 10 5.52 8.54 -3.14
C ASP A 10 4.50 8.41 -2.01
N VAL A 11 3.62 9.41 -1.94
CA VAL A 11 2.43 9.39 -1.08
C VAL A 11 1.22 9.12 -1.96
N VAL A 12 0.48 8.06 -1.63
CA VAL A 12 -0.66 7.61 -2.42
C VAL A 12 -1.86 7.30 -1.53
N VAL A 13 -3.06 7.40 -2.09
CA VAL A 13 -4.33 7.05 -1.44
C VAL A 13 -4.80 5.70 -1.94
N VAL A 14 -5.12 4.78 -1.03
CA VAL A 14 -5.72 3.48 -1.39
C VAL A 14 -7.15 3.69 -1.90
N LYS A 15 -7.40 3.41 -3.17
CA LYS A 15 -8.74 3.55 -3.78
C LYS A 15 -9.50 2.24 -3.83
N LYS A 16 -8.81 1.12 -4.03
CA LYS A 16 -9.44 -0.20 -4.16
C LYS A 16 -8.46 -1.31 -3.82
N ILE A 17 -8.97 -2.41 -3.27
CA ILE A 17 -8.21 -3.64 -3.02
C ILE A 17 -8.89 -4.79 -3.77
N ALA A 18 -8.32 -5.20 -4.91
CA ALA A 18 -8.79 -6.29 -5.75
C ALA A 18 -8.26 -7.66 -5.28
N ALA A 19 -8.45 -7.98 -4.00
CA ALA A 19 -7.99 -9.22 -3.38
C ALA A 19 -9.16 -10.02 -2.80
N GLY A 20 -8.97 -11.33 -2.60
CA GLY A 20 -9.99 -12.18 -1.97
C GLY A 20 -10.22 -11.83 -0.51
N HIS A 21 -11.38 -12.24 0.03
CA HIS A 21 -11.85 -11.91 1.39
C HIS A 21 -10.80 -12.13 2.50
N ARG A 22 -10.02 -13.23 2.46
CA ARG A 22 -8.97 -13.49 3.46
C ARG A 22 -7.86 -12.43 3.43
N ALA A 23 -7.43 -12.02 2.25
CA ALA A 23 -6.39 -11.01 2.09
C ALA A 23 -6.90 -9.62 2.50
N LEU A 24 -8.15 -9.28 2.16
CA LEU A 24 -8.77 -8.02 2.57
C LEU A 24 -8.86 -7.92 4.11
N ARG A 25 -9.35 -8.96 4.78
CA ARG A 25 -9.38 -8.98 6.27
C ARG A 25 -8.00 -8.87 6.89
N ARG A 26 -6.98 -9.49 6.27
CA ARG A 26 -5.60 -9.41 6.76
C ARG A 26 -5.03 -8.00 6.61
N LEU A 27 -5.33 -7.31 5.50
CA LEU A 27 -4.93 -5.92 5.28
C LEU A 27 -5.59 -4.99 6.30
N ALA A 28 -6.90 -5.12 6.49
CA ALA A 28 -7.63 -4.35 7.49
C ALA A 28 -7.07 -4.56 8.91
N SER A 29 -6.71 -5.81 9.29
CA SER A 29 -6.10 -6.08 10.60
C SER A 29 -4.66 -5.59 10.74
N LEU A 30 -4.01 -5.22 9.63
CA LEU A 30 -2.70 -4.57 9.61
C LEU A 30 -2.81 -3.04 9.56
N GLY A 31 -4.03 -2.48 9.53
CA GLY A 31 -4.23 -1.04 9.41
C GLY A 31 -4.09 -0.51 7.98
N ILE A 32 -4.36 -1.35 6.96
CA ILE A 32 -4.44 -0.91 5.56
C ILE A 32 -5.86 -1.09 5.06
N ASN A 33 -6.52 0.03 4.78
CA ASN A 33 -7.91 0.16 4.38
C ASN A 33 -8.03 1.02 3.12
N ILE A 34 -9.23 1.04 2.55
CA ILE A 34 -9.55 1.96 1.46
C ILE A 34 -9.72 3.36 2.06
N GLY A 35 -9.08 4.35 1.45
CA GLY A 35 -9.02 5.74 1.92
C GLY A 35 -7.69 6.10 2.58
N ASP A 36 -6.94 5.10 3.04
CA ASP A 36 -5.69 5.34 3.76
C ASP A 36 -4.65 6.02 2.89
N ARG A 37 -3.97 7.01 3.48
CA ARG A 37 -2.83 7.71 2.89
C ARG A 37 -1.56 6.98 3.30
N ILE A 38 -0.90 6.35 2.33
CA ILE A 38 0.29 5.56 2.58
C ILE A 38 1.49 6.14 1.84
N ARG A 39 2.65 6.11 2.49
CA ARG A 39 3.95 6.43 1.89
C ARG A 39 4.73 5.16 1.62
N VAL A 40 5.33 5.06 0.44
CA VAL A 40 6.24 3.96 0.11
C VAL A 40 7.61 4.27 0.72
N LEU A 41 8.05 3.43 1.66
CA LEU A 41 9.35 3.61 2.32
C LEU A 41 10.47 2.89 1.58
N HIS A 42 10.23 1.65 1.15
CA HIS A 42 11.28 0.82 0.56
C HIS A 42 10.74 -0.38 -0.22
N PHE A 43 11.60 -0.94 -1.08
CA PHE A 43 11.36 -2.20 -1.77
C PHE A 43 12.37 -3.24 -1.32
N GLY A 44 11.91 -4.42 -0.91
CA GLY A 44 12.77 -5.55 -0.59
C GLY A 44 13.59 -6.04 -1.79
N PRO A 45 14.62 -6.88 -1.55
CA PRO A 45 15.52 -7.39 -2.58
C PRO A 45 14.79 -8.00 -3.78
N PHE A 46 15.37 -7.86 -4.97
CA PHE A 46 14.80 -8.36 -6.23
C PHE A 46 13.34 -7.94 -6.43
N LYS A 47 13.02 -6.67 -6.12
CA LYS A 47 11.68 -6.14 -6.34
C LYS A 47 10.62 -6.89 -5.50
N GLY A 48 11.00 -7.37 -4.31
CA GLY A 48 10.22 -8.20 -3.40
C GLY A 48 9.08 -7.46 -2.68
N ALA A 49 8.97 -7.63 -1.36
CA ALA A 49 7.93 -6.95 -0.58
C ALA A 49 8.10 -5.42 -0.63
N ILE A 50 7.00 -4.69 -0.50
CA ILE A 50 6.97 -3.22 -0.43
C ILE A 50 6.71 -2.84 1.02
N LEU A 51 7.58 -2.04 1.61
CA LEU A 51 7.36 -1.46 2.92
C LEU A 51 6.64 -0.14 2.77
N VAL A 52 5.47 -0.03 3.40
CA VAL A 52 4.67 1.20 3.42
C VAL A 52 4.42 1.66 4.84
N GLU A 53 4.19 2.96 4.99
CA GLU A 53 3.76 3.61 6.23
C GLU A 53 2.40 4.24 5.99
N ASP A 54 1.43 3.91 6.83
CA ASP A 54 0.19 4.68 6.93
C ASP A 54 0.47 6.01 7.62
N LEU A 55 0.13 7.12 6.96
CA LEU A 55 0.47 8.47 7.41
C LEU A 55 -0.44 9.01 8.51
N ASP A 56 -1.62 8.41 8.71
CA ASP A 56 -2.58 8.83 9.71
C ASP A 56 -2.34 8.11 11.05
N SER A 57 -1.95 6.84 11.00
CA SER A 57 -1.70 5.98 12.17
C SER A 57 -0.22 5.74 12.48
N GLY A 58 0.69 6.00 11.53
CA GLY A 58 2.12 5.72 11.64
C GLY A 58 2.48 4.23 11.52
N VAL A 59 1.50 3.36 11.24
CA VAL A 59 1.72 1.91 11.16
C VAL A 59 2.54 1.55 9.92
N LYS A 60 3.56 0.71 10.10
CA LYS A 60 4.43 0.23 9.01
C LYS A 60 4.13 -1.22 8.66
N VAL A 61 3.87 -1.48 7.39
CA VAL A 61 3.48 -2.80 6.90
C VAL A 61 4.30 -3.20 5.68
N ALA A 62 4.87 -4.39 5.71
CA ALA A 62 5.49 -5.01 4.55
C ALA A 62 4.43 -5.82 3.76
N LEU A 63 4.22 -5.45 2.50
CA LEU A 63 3.26 -6.06 1.60
C LEU A 63 4.00 -6.87 0.53
N GLY A 64 3.71 -8.17 0.46
CA GLY A 64 4.25 -8.99 -0.63
C GLY A 64 3.81 -8.43 -1.99
N ARG A 65 4.70 -8.46 -2.99
CA ARG A 65 4.45 -7.84 -4.31
C ARG A 65 3.16 -8.31 -4.98
N GLY A 66 2.83 -9.59 -4.86
CA GLY A 66 1.59 -10.14 -5.42
C GLY A 66 0.33 -9.52 -4.82
N LEU A 67 0.38 -9.07 -3.56
CA LEU A 67 -0.70 -8.34 -2.92
C LEU A 67 -0.69 -6.87 -3.34
N ALA A 68 0.47 -6.23 -3.39
CA ALA A 68 0.61 -4.83 -3.82
C ALA A 68 0.07 -4.59 -5.24
N LYS A 69 0.28 -5.52 -6.17
CA LYS A 69 -0.31 -5.49 -7.53
C LYS A 69 -1.84 -5.39 -7.57
N LYS A 70 -2.51 -5.79 -6.49
CA LYS A 70 -3.98 -5.79 -6.37
C LYS A 70 -4.51 -4.57 -5.65
N ILE A 71 -3.63 -3.72 -5.11
CA ILE A 71 -4.01 -2.48 -4.42
C ILE A 71 -3.92 -1.35 -5.43
N ILE A 72 -5.07 -0.78 -5.77
CA ILE A 72 -5.18 0.36 -6.69
C ILE A 72 -5.06 1.63 -5.87
N VAL A 73 -4.16 2.50 -6.31
CA VAL A 73 -3.81 3.74 -5.65
C VAL A 73 -3.77 4.92 -6.62
N GLU A 74 -3.91 6.11 -6.07
CA GLU A 74 -3.72 7.39 -6.75
C GLU A 74 -2.74 8.25 -5.97
N TYR A 75 -1.93 9.07 -6.63
CA TYR A 75 -1.07 10.02 -5.94
C TYR A 75 -1.91 10.95 -5.06
N ALA A 76 -1.46 11.15 -3.82
CA ALA A 76 -2.04 12.18 -2.98
C ALA A 76 -1.70 13.54 -3.62
N GLN A 77 -2.72 14.25 -4.12
CA GLN A 77 -2.52 15.60 -4.63
C GLN A 77 -2.19 16.54 -3.46
N TYR A 78 -1.13 17.32 -3.62
CA TYR A 78 -0.94 18.53 -2.84
C TYR A 78 -1.78 19.64 -3.50
N ASN A 79 -2.74 20.19 -2.75
CA ASN A 79 -3.37 21.47 -3.09
C ASN A 79 -2.41 22.62 -2.79
#